data_AF-A0A6A6H967-F1
#
_entry.id   AF-A0A6A6H967-F1
#
_cell.length_a   1.000
_cell.length_b   1.000
_cell.length_c   1.000
_cell.angle_alpha   90.00
_cell.angle_beta   90.00
_cell.angle_gamma   90.00
#
_symmetry.space_group_name_H-M   'P 1'
#
loop_
_entity.id
_entity.type
_entity.pdbx_description
1 polymer ?
#
loop_
_entity_poly.entity_id
_entity_poly.type
_entity_poly.pdbx_seq_one_letter_code
_entity_poly.pdbx_strand_id
1 'polypeptide(L)'
;MGRSLESSRPILNSKTPLSSNRASTRFSTYSGAPSLAASTTTTTSTADPRSAEIKTWSRSFDRLEDKRLASQRYVPSAQKDGDMSKLALGAKLDRALGRRMSGQDAVYRPRTTTKLVSEKV
;
A
#
# COMPACT_ATOMS: atom_id res chain seq x y z
N MET A 1 7.08 -26.88 22.56
CA MET A 1 8.32 -26.10 22.35
C MET A 1 8.20 -25.32 21.05
N GLY A 2 7.68 -24.09 21.10
CA GLY A 2 7.47 -23.25 19.91
C GLY A 2 8.80 -22.66 19.42
N ARG A 3 9.11 -22.83 18.13
CA ARG A 3 10.28 -22.22 17.50
C ARG A 3 9.92 -20.78 17.12
N SER A 4 10.57 -19.78 17.72
CA SER A 4 10.32 -18.36 17.47
C SER A 4 10.45 -17.99 15.98
N LEU A 5 9.41 -17.37 15.40
CA LEU A 5 9.39 -16.88 14.01
C LEU A 5 10.52 -15.89 13.69
N GLU A 6 11.04 -15.19 14.70
CA GLU A 6 12.11 -14.22 14.52
C GLU A 6 13.47 -14.86 14.15
N SER A 7 13.66 -16.15 14.48
CA SER A 7 14.87 -16.92 14.13
C SER A 7 14.90 -17.45 12.70
N SER A 8 13.83 -17.25 11.93
CA SER A 8 13.69 -17.75 10.54
C SER A 8 13.95 -16.68 9.49
N ARG A 9 14.51 -15.53 9.86
CA ARG A 9 14.95 -14.54 8.88
C ARG A 9 16.17 -15.11 8.15
N PRO A 10 16.10 -15.35 6.83
CA PRO A 10 17.26 -15.80 6.08
C PRO A 10 18.35 -14.75 6.22
N ILE A 11 19.57 -15.18 6.55
CA ILE A 11 20.75 -14.31 6.57
C ILE A 11 20.82 -13.66 5.19
N LEU A 12 20.52 -12.36 5.13
CA LEU A 12 20.74 -11.54 3.96
C LEU A 12 22.25 -11.57 3.69
N ASN A 13 22.67 -12.39 2.71
CA ASN A 13 24.01 -12.36 2.16
C ASN A 13 24.25 -10.93 1.63
N SER A 14 24.84 -10.11 2.48
CA SER A 14 25.32 -8.78 2.17
C SER A 14 26.73 -8.91 1.58
N LYS A 15 26.94 -8.25 0.42
CA LYS A 15 28.18 -8.18 -0.39
C LYS A 15 28.46 -9.49 -1.15
N THR A 16 28.63 -9.57 -2.47
CA THR A 16 29.09 -8.66 -3.53
C THR A 16 28.81 -9.32 -4.91
N PRO A 17 28.83 -8.58 -6.04
CA PRO A 17 28.32 -9.06 -7.33
C PRO A 17 29.42 -9.73 -8.16
N LEU A 18 29.40 -11.04 -8.32
CA LEU A 18 29.97 -11.70 -9.50
C LEU A 18 29.48 -13.15 -9.60
N SER A 19 28.83 -13.49 -10.72
CA SER A 19 28.59 -14.85 -11.20
C SER A 19 27.88 -15.82 -10.24
N SER A 20 26.55 -15.75 -10.20
CA SER A 20 25.72 -16.88 -9.78
C SER A 20 24.56 -17.02 -10.77
N ASN A 21 24.85 -17.61 -11.92
CA ASN A 21 23.84 -18.16 -12.81
C ASN A 21 23.25 -19.41 -12.17
N ARG A 22 22.52 -19.22 -11.07
CA ARG A 22 21.75 -20.28 -10.42
C ARG A 22 20.32 -20.10 -10.88
N ALA A 23 19.93 -20.84 -11.93
CA ALA A 23 18.54 -21.18 -12.20
C ALA A 23 18.00 -22.04 -11.03
N SER A 24 17.89 -21.46 -9.84
CA SER A 24 17.40 -22.15 -8.66
C SER A 24 15.88 -22.06 -8.64
N THR A 25 15.23 -23.20 -8.78
CA THR A 25 13.85 -23.44 -8.37
C THR A 25 13.75 -23.18 -6.87
N ARG A 26 13.48 -21.93 -6.51
CA ARG A 26 13.25 -21.57 -5.11
C ARG A 26 11.88 -22.11 -4.73
N PHE A 27 11.88 -23.14 -3.89
CA PHE A 27 10.68 -23.62 -3.24
C PHE A 27 10.24 -22.59 -2.19
N SER A 28 9.05 -22.02 -2.38
CA SER A 28 8.45 -21.08 -1.43
C SER A 28 7.68 -21.87 -0.36
N THR A 29 8.12 -21.79 0.90
CA THR A 29 7.51 -22.52 2.03
C THR A 29 6.06 -22.08 2.32
N TYR A 30 5.65 -20.90 1.86
CA TYR A 30 4.30 -20.39 2.05
C TYR A 30 3.25 -21.00 1.11
N SER A 31 3.63 -21.45 -0.09
CA SER A 31 2.67 -21.95 -1.10
C SER A 31 2.89 -23.40 -1.53
N GLY A 32 3.97 -24.06 -1.07
CA GLY A 32 4.31 -25.43 -1.47
C GLY A 32 4.64 -25.59 -2.97
N ALA A 33 4.61 -24.51 -3.74
CA ALA A 33 4.81 -24.52 -5.18
C ALA A 33 6.20 -23.97 -5.54
N PRO A 34 6.90 -24.58 -6.51
CA PRO A 34 8.13 -24.02 -7.05
C PRO A 34 7.84 -22.67 -7.72
N SER A 35 8.50 -21.59 -7.29
CA SER A 35 8.40 -20.29 -7.96
C SER A 35 9.19 -20.34 -9.27
N LEU A 36 8.50 -20.55 -10.39
CA LEU A 36 9.05 -20.39 -11.72
C LEU A 36 9.22 -18.89 -11.99
N ALA A 37 10.48 -18.43 -12.04
CA ALA A 37 10.78 -17.10 -12.56
C ALA A 37 10.20 -17.00 -13.98
N ALA A 38 9.43 -15.94 -14.26
CA ALA A 38 8.82 -15.72 -15.56
C ALA A 38 9.92 -15.61 -16.63
N SER A 39 10.15 -16.71 -17.35
CA SER A 39 11.11 -16.73 -18.46
C SER A 39 10.54 -15.90 -19.60
N THR A 40 11.32 -14.91 -19.97
CA THR A 40 11.08 -13.91 -21.01
C THR A 40 10.69 -14.55 -22.35
N THR A 41 9.61 -14.03 -22.93
CA THR A 41 9.26 -14.01 -24.36
C THR A 41 9.77 -15.16 -25.22
N THR A 42 8.97 -16.23 -25.35
CA THR A 42 9.19 -17.25 -26.38
C THR A 42 8.25 -17.02 -27.56
N THR A 43 8.81 -16.53 -28.66
CA THR A 43 8.22 -16.59 -30.00
C THR A 43 8.02 -18.07 -30.36
N THR A 44 6.86 -18.65 -30.04
CA THR A 44 6.60 -20.06 -30.30
C THR A 44 5.87 -20.23 -31.63
N SER A 45 6.56 -20.85 -32.59
CA SER A 45 5.96 -21.39 -33.81
C SER A 45 4.80 -22.31 -33.45
N THR A 46 3.72 -22.25 -34.24
CA THR A 46 2.42 -22.91 -34.04
C THR A 46 2.43 -24.44 -33.86
N ALA A 47 3.59 -25.10 -34.02
CA ALA A 47 3.78 -26.54 -33.91
C ALA A 47 4.52 -27.02 -32.64
N ASP A 48 4.96 -26.11 -31.76
CA ASP A 48 5.66 -26.51 -30.51
C ASP A 48 4.63 -27.02 -29.47
N PRO A 49 4.80 -28.22 -28.87
CA PRO A 49 3.94 -28.72 -27.78
C PRO A 49 3.81 -27.73 -26.60
N ARG A 50 4.85 -26.93 -26.31
CA ARG A 50 4.76 -25.86 -25.28
C ARG A 50 3.75 -24.79 -25.65
N SER A 51 3.59 -24.48 -26.94
CA SER A 51 2.57 -23.53 -27.41
C SER A 51 1.15 -24.08 -27.27
N ALA A 52 0.98 -25.40 -27.37
CA ALA A 52 -0.30 -26.07 -27.19
C ALA A 52 -0.72 -26.07 -25.71
N GLU A 53 0.23 -26.26 -24.80
CA GLU A 53 0.01 -26.11 -23.35
C GLU A 53 -0.41 -24.68 -23.02
N ILE A 54 0.34 -23.66 -23.48
CA ILE A 54 0.00 -22.25 -23.24
C ILE A 54 -1.43 -21.93 -23.70
N LYS A 55 -1.82 -22.37 -24.91
CA LYS A 55 -3.19 -22.18 -25.43
C LYS A 55 -4.26 -22.86 -24.56
N THR A 56 -3.95 -24.04 -24.01
CA THR A 56 -4.87 -24.78 -23.13
C THR A 56 -5.05 -24.07 -21.79
N TRP A 57 -3.96 -23.52 -21.24
CA TRP A 57 -4.00 -22.72 -20.01
C TRP A 57 -4.76 -21.40 -20.22
N SER A 58 -4.51 -20.68 -21.33
CA SER A 58 -5.26 -19.46 -21.66
C SER A 58 -6.77 -19.71 -21.77
N ARG A 59 -7.20 -20.78 -22.46
CA ARG A 59 -8.63 -21.14 -22.53
C ARG A 59 -9.25 -21.49 -21.18
N SER A 60 -8.47 -22.06 -20.27
CA SER A 60 -8.96 -22.38 -18.92
C SER A 60 -9.08 -21.10 -18.09
N PHE A 61 -8.15 -20.16 -18.23
CA PHE A 61 -8.22 -18.86 -17.57
C PHE A 61 -9.41 -18.02 -18.06
N ASP A 62 -9.63 -17.97 -19.38
CA ASP A 62 -10.78 -17.26 -19.99
C ASP A 62 -12.14 -17.79 -19.50
N ARG A 63 -12.21 -19.06 -19.08
CA ARG A 63 -13.42 -19.68 -18.52
C ARG A 63 -13.59 -19.42 -17.02
N LEU A 64 -12.49 -19.18 -16.32
CA LEU A 64 -12.48 -18.82 -14.89
C LEU A 64 -12.71 -17.32 -14.69
N GLU A 65 -12.50 -16.51 -15.73
CA GLU A 65 -12.83 -15.09 -15.76
C GLU A 65 -14.35 -14.85 -15.65
N ASP A 66 -14.77 -14.18 -14.58
CA ASP A 66 -16.14 -13.67 -14.46
C ASP A 66 -16.26 -12.27 -15.09
N LYS A 67 -16.63 -12.26 -16.37
CA LYS A 67 -16.84 -11.03 -17.16
C LYS A 67 -17.90 -10.11 -16.59
N ARG A 68 -18.92 -10.68 -15.91
CA ARG A 68 -20.00 -9.88 -15.30
C ARG A 68 -19.50 -9.13 -14.09
N LEU A 69 -18.59 -9.73 -13.32
CA LEU A 69 -18.01 -9.09 -12.16
C LEU A 69 -16.98 -8.02 -12.57
N ALA A 70 -16.23 -8.27 -13.65
CA ALA A 70 -15.30 -7.28 -14.21
C ALA A 70 -16.04 -6.02 -14.68
N SER A 71 -17.20 -6.16 -15.35
CA SER A 71 -17.98 -5.01 -15.83
C SER A 71 -18.74 -4.26 -14.74
N GLN A 72 -18.98 -4.89 -13.58
CA GLN A 72 -19.60 -4.24 -12.41
C GLN A 72 -18.62 -3.39 -11.60
N ARG A 73 -17.30 -3.63 -11.72
CA ARG A 73 -16.30 -2.83 -11.01
C ARG A 73 -16.21 -1.46 -11.64
N TYR A 74 -16.75 -0.48 -10.94
CA TYR A 74 -16.55 0.92 -11.30
C TYR A 74 -15.07 1.28 -11.15
N VAL A 75 -14.45 1.69 -12.26
CA VAL A 75 -13.12 2.30 -12.26
C VAL A 75 -13.32 3.81 -12.39
N PRO A 76 -12.97 4.61 -11.37
CA PRO A 76 -13.10 6.06 -11.43
C PRO A 76 -12.29 6.63 -12.60
N SER A 77 -12.82 7.68 -13.24
CA SER A 77 -12.03 8.48 -14.16
C SER A 77 -11.00 9.32 -13.37
N ALA A 78 -9.91 9.71 -14.02
CA ALA A 78 -8.89 10.55 -13.38
C ALA A 78 -9.47 11.87 -12.80
N GLN A 79 -10.48 12.43 -13.46
CA GLN A 79 -11.21 13.60 -12.94
C GLN A 79 -11.95 13.27 -11.64
N LYS A 80 -12.64 12.13 -11.57
CA LYS A 80 -13.38 11.72 -10.38
C LYS A 80 -12.45 11.44 -9.19
N ASP A 81 -11.27 10.90 -9.44
CA ASP A 81 -10.23 10.73 -8.40
C ASP A 81 -9.72 12.08 -7.86
N GLY A 82 -9.55 13.07 -8.74
CA GLY A 82 -9.23 14.44 -8.35
C GLY A 82 -10.31 15.07 -7.46
N ASP A 83 -11.58 14.91 -7.85
CA ASP A 83 -12.72 15.41 -7.06
C ASP A 83 -12.80 14.75 -5.68
N MET A 84 -12.63 13.42 -5.61
CA MET A 84 -12.59 12.69 -4.33
C MET A 84 -11.43 13.14 -3.45
N SER A 85 -10.26 13.38 -4.04
CA SER A 85 -9.09 13.89 -3.33
C SER A 85 -9.34 15.29 -2.77
N LYS A 86 -9.98 16.18 -3.54
CA LYS A 86 -10.36 17.53 -3.09
C LYS A 86 -11.36 17.48 -1.93
N LEU A 87 -12.40 16.64 -2.03
CA LEU A 87 -13.38 16.44 -0.95
C LEU A 87 -12.72 15.89 0.32
N ALA A 88 -11.83 14.91 0.17
CA ALA A 88 -11.10 14.34 1.30
C ALA A 88 -10.19 15.36 1.98
N LEU A 89 -9.51 16.22 1.20
CA LEU A 89 -8.69 17.30 1.75
C LEU A 89 -9.53 18.33 2.49
N GLY A 90 -10.67 18.75 1.94
CA GLY A 90 -11.60 19.67 2.61
C GLY A 90 -12.09 19.10 3.95
N ALA A 91 -12.55 17.85 3.96
CA ALA A 91 -13.00 17.19 5.19
C ALA A 91 -11.89 17.04 6.25
N LYS A 92 -10.64 16.80 5.82
CA LYS A 92 -9.48 16.76 6.72
C LYS A 92 -9.19 18.14 7.32
N LEU A 93 -9.26 19.19 6.50
CA LEU A 93 -9.09 20.56 6.94
C LEU A 93 -10.15 20.92 7.99
N ASP A 94 -11.42 20.67 7.70
CA ASP A 94 -12.52 20.95 8.64
C ASP A 94 -12.36 20.20 9.96
N ARG A 95 -11.99 18.92 9.90
CA ARG A 95 -11.67 18.12 11.08
C ARG A 95 -10.48 18.69 11.87
N ALA A 96 -9.44 19.15 11.19
CA ALA A 96 -8.27 19.75 11.82
C ALA A 96 -8.61 21.08 12.48
N LEU A 97 -9.38 21.94 11.81
CA LEU A 97 -9.85 23.21 12.37
C LEU A 97 -10.78 22.99 13.57
N GLY A 98 -11.68 22.01 13.51
CA GLY A 98 -12.53 21.66 14.66
C GLY A 98 -11.76 21.12 15.86
N ARG A 99 -10.54 20.62 15.66
CA ARG A 99 -9.63 20.16 16.73
C ARG A 99 -8.64 21.23 17.18
N ARG A 100 -8.44 22.28 16.40
CA ARG A 100 -7.60 23.40 16.79
C ARG A 100 -8.28 24.07 18.00
N MET A 101 -7.58 24.13 19.12
CA MET A 101 -8.06 24.84 20.31
C MET A 101 -8.01 26.35 20.04
N SER A 102 -8.96 26.84 19.25
CA SER A 102 -9.15 28.28 19.03
C SER A 102 -9.63 28.92 20.33
N GLY A 103 -9.05 30.06 20.70
CA GLY A 103 -9.42 30.78 21.92
C GLY A 103 -8.76 30.29 23.21
N GLN A 104 -7.80 29.37 23.14
CA GLN A 104 -6.96 29.01 24.30
C GLN A 104 -5.64 29.78 24.37
N ASP A 105 -5.43 30.72 23.45
CA ASP A 105 -4.29 31.63 23.53
C ASP A 105 -4.45 32.50 24.78
N ALA A 106 -3.36 32.66 25.53
CA ALA A 106 -3.36 33.47 26.74
C ALA A 106 -3.62 34.94 26.37
N VAL A 107 -4.82 35.43 26.66
CA VAL A 107 -5.16 36.85 26.53
C VAL A 107 -4.70 37.57 27.78
N TYR A 108 -3.67 38.40 27.64
CA TYR A 108 -3.22 39.27 28.72
C TYR A 108 -4.32 40.27 29.05
N ARG A 109 -4.95 40.12 30.22
CA ARG A 109 -5.91 41.10 30.74
C ARG A 109 -5.21 41.97 31.78
N PRO A 110 -5.34 43.31 31.71
CA PRO A 110 -4.78 44.17 32.74
C PRO A 110 -5.42 43.83 34.09
N ARG A 111 -4.59 43.65 35.12
CA ARG A 111 -5.07 43.42 36.49
C ARG A 111 -5.76 44.69 36.94
N THR A 112 -7.04 44.63 37.28
CA THR A 112 -7.72 45.74 37.95
C THR A 112 -7.13 45.87 39.35
N THR A 113 -6.17 46.76 39.51
CA THR A 113 -5.74 47.22 40.82
C THR A 113 -6.90 47.97 41.44
N THR A 114 -7.74 47.29 42.21
CA THR A 114 -8.60 47.95 43.20
C THR A 114 -7.67 48.76 44.08
N LYS A 115 -7.61 50.08 43.85
CA LYS A 115 -6.90 51.00 44.71
C LYS A 115 -7.35 50.72 46.14
N LEU A 116 -6.43 50.22 46.97
CA LEU A 116 -6.58 50.29 48.42
C LEU A 116 -6.67 51.78 48.73
N VAL A 117 -7.88 52.19 49.10
CA VAL A 117 -8.22 53.58 49.40
C VAL A 117 -7.48 54.00 50.67
N SER A 118 -6.64 55.00 50.47
CA SER A 118 -6.22 56.08 51.39
C SER A 118 -5.68 55.73 52.77
N GLU A 119 -4.35 55.79 52.82
CA GLU A 119 -3.62 56.53 53.85
C GLU A 119 -4.21 57.94 54.03
N LYS A 120 -4.61 58.29 55.25
CA LYS A 120 -4.71 59.69 55.68
C LYS A 120 -4.35 59.79 57.16
N VAL A 121 -3.24 60.51 57.37
CA VAL A 121 -2.79 61.31 58.52
C VAL A 121 -3.83 61.57 59.60
#